data_AF-A0A2M6YQM4-F1
#
_entry.id   AF-A0A2M6YQM4-F1
#
_cell.length_a   1.000
_cell.length_b   1.000
_cell.length_c   1.000
_cell.angle_alpha   90.00
_cell.angle_beta   90.00
_cell.angle_gamma   90.00
#
_symmetry.space_group_name_H-M   'P 1'
#
loop_
_entity.id
_entity.type
_entity.pdbx_description
1 polymer ?
#
loop_
_entity_poly.entity_id
_entity_poly.type
_entity_poly.pdbx_seq_one_letter_code
_entity_poly.pdbx_strand_id
1 'polypeptide(L)'
;KIDIIQYSEDPAKFITGALSPAENVKVEINEKMKTAVVSVPEDQLSLAIGKEGQNVRLAVKLTGYKIEIKEAEKKEVKEKKKKGKKEVKKAT
;
A
#
# COMPACT_ATOMS: atom_id res chain seq x y z
N LYS A 1 -14.62 2.53 14.75
CA LYS A 1 -14.34 1.34 13.91
C LYS A 1 -12.91 0.91 14.18
N ILE A 2 -12.68 -0.38 14.38
CA ILE A 2 -11.35 -0.94 14.58
C ILE A 2 -11.13 -1.86 13.39
N ASP A 3 -10.15 -1.54 12.57
CA ASP A 3 -9.76 -2.33 11.40
C ASP A 3 -8.48 -3.09 11.77
N ILE A 4 -8.51 -4.41 11.57
CA ILE A 4 -7.40 -5.31 11.90
C ILE A 4 -6.67 -5.64 10.61
N ILE A 5 -5.38 -5.33 10.55
CA ILE A 5 -4.54 -5.61 9.38
C ILE A 5 -3.38 -6.52 9.78
N GLN A 6 -2.93 -7.36 8.85
CA GLN A 6 -1.78 -8.22 9.06
C GLN A 6 -0.49 -7.41 8.87
N TYR A 7 0.38 -7.41 9.90
CA TYR A 7 1.71 -6.83 9.77
C TYR A 7 2.55 -7.60 8.75
N SER A 8 3.33 -6.87 7.95
CA SER A 8 4.24 -7.43 6.97
C SER A 8 5.55 -6.63 6.97
N GLU A 9 6.68 -7.32 6.87
CA GLU A 9 8.00 -6.68 6.72
C GLU A 9 8.16 -6.03 5.34
N ASP A 10 7.45 -6.53 4.34
CA ASP A 10 7.39 -5.91 3.01
C ASP A 10 6.50 -4.66 3.08
N PRO A 11 7.06 -3.45 2.89
CA PRO A 11 6.31 -2.21 3.05
C PRO A 11 5.23 -2.07 1.97
N ALA A 12 5.37 -2.71 0.81
CA ALA A 12 4.34 -2.70 -0.22
C ALA A 12 3.08 -3.39 0.29
N LYS A 13 3.23 -4.59 0.84
CA LYS A 13 2.12 -5.35 1.43
C LYS A 13 1.55 -4.67 2.66
N PHE A 14 2.40 -4.06 3.49
CA PHE A 14 1.95 -3.39 4.70
C PHE A 14 1.13 -2.14 4.39
N ILE A 15 1.54 -1.33 3.41
CA ILE A 15 0.80 -0.15 2.96
C ILE A 15 -0.51 -0.55 2.27
N THR A 16 -0.51 -1.59 1.42
CA THR A 16 -1.74 -2.14 0.84
C THR A 16 -2.73 -2.59 1.93
N GLY A 17 -2.25 -3.30 2.96
CA GLY A 17 -3.08 -3.71 4.09
C GLY A 17 -3.61 -2.53 4.90
N ALA A 18 -2.79 -1.50 5.11
CA ALA A 18 -3.18 -0.29 5.86
C ALA A 18 -4.22 0.58 5.14
N LEU A 19 -4.38 0.42 3.82
CA LEU A 19 -5.42 1.09 3.02
C LEU A 19 -6.69 0.25 2.86
N SER A 20 -6.76 -0.95 3.44
CA SER A 20 -8.00 -1.73 3.54
C SER A 20 -9.11 -0.86 4.13
N PRO A 21 -10.31 -0.77 3.53
CA PRO A 21 -10.98 -1.71 2.61
C PRO A 21 -10.70 -1.54 1.10
N ALA A 22 -9.81 -0.65 0.66
CA ALA A 22 -9.59 -0.41 -0.77
C ALA A 22 -8.80 -1.55 -1.45
N GLU A 23 -9.36 -2.15 -2.50
CA GLU A 23 -8.76 -3.24 -3.27
C GLU A 23 -8.20 -2.76 -4.64
N ASN A 24 -7.37 -3.59 -5.29
CA ASN A 24 -6.75 -3.28 -6.59
C ASN A 24 -5.91 -1.99 -6.63
N VAL A 25 -5.17 -1.74 -5.56
CA VAL A 25 -4.26 -0.59 -5.45
C VAL A 25 -2.86 -0.95 -5.92
N LYS A 26 -2.23 -0.08 -6.71
CA LYS A 26 -0.82 -0.21 -7.12
C LYS A 26 0.04 0.65 -6.22
N VAL A 27 1.00 0.05 -5.51
CA VAL A 27 1.88 0.76 -4.57
C VAL A 27 3.29 0.84 -5.15
N GLU A 28 3.81 2.05 -5.30
CA GLU A 28 5.21 2.34 -5.63
C GLU A 28 5.91 2.93 -4.41
N ILE A 29 6.94 2.24 -3.91
CA ILE A 29 7.65 2.66 -2.70
C ILE A 29 9.02 3.20 -3.05
N ASN A 30 9.33 4.35 -2.45
CA ASN A 30 10.64 4.93 -2.45
C ASN A 30 11.26 4.83 -1.04
N GLU A 31 12.09 3.80 -0.86
CA GLU A 31 12.77 3.51 0.41
C GLU A 31 13.70 4.66 0.85
N LYS A 32 14.25 5.43 -0.09
CA LYS A 32 15.17 6.54 0.23
C LYS A 32 14.45 7.71 0.90
N MET A 33 13.24 8.02 0.46
CA MET A 33 12.46 9.15 0.97
C MET A 33 11.38 8.73 1.97
N LYS A 34 11.23 7.43 2.22
CA LYS A 34 10.08 6.84 2.93
C LYS A 34 8.75 7.35 2.40
N THR A 35 8.63 7.42 1.08
CA THR A 35 7.41 7.85 0.39
C THR A 35 6.80 6.67 -0.36
N ALA A 36 5.49 6.55 -0.35
CA ALA A 36 4.74 5.58 -1.11
C ALA A 36 3.69 6.29 -1.96
N VAL A 37 3.71 6.04 -3.27
CA VAL A 37 2.70 6.52 -4.20
C VAL A 37 1.75 5.37 -4.47
N VAL A 38 0.46 5.59 -4.25
CA VAL A 38 -0.57 4.59 -4.42
C VAL A 38 -1.52 5.03 -5.52
N SER A 39 -1.59 4.25 -6.60
CA SER A 39 -2.56 4.45 -7.66
C SER A 39 -3.78 3.59 -7.40
N VAL A 40 -4.95 4.21 -7.32
CA VAL A 40 -6.23 3.52 -7.06
C VAL A 40 -7.24 3.86 -8.15
N PRO A 41 -8.17 2.95 -8.49
CA PRO A 41 -9.29 3.28 -9.36
C PRO A 41 -10.20 4.33 -8.70
N GLU A 42 -10.88 5.13 -9.51
CA GLU A 42 -11.75 6.23 -9.06
C GLU A 42 -12.82 5.74 -8.06
N ASP A 43 -13.41 4.57 -8.30
CA ASP A 43 -14.40 3.94 -7.43
C ASP A 43 -13.89 3.68 -6.00
N GLN A 44 -12.57 3.45 -5.86
CA GLN A 44 -11.91 3.14 -4.59
C GLN A 44 -11.17 4.35 -4.00
N LEU A 45 -11.08 5.47 -4.72
CA LEU A 45 -10.38 6.67 -4.27
C LEU A 45 -10.97 7.19 -2.96
N SER A 46 -12.29 7.32 -2.91
CA SER A 46 -13.02 7.78 -1.72
C SER A 46 -12.83 6.83 -0.52
N LEU A 47 -12.89 5.52 -0.77
CA LEU A 47 -12.67 4.49 0.26
C LEU A 47 -11.24 4.50 0.80
N ALA A 48 -10.24 4.64 -0.08
CA ALA A 48 -8.83 4.66 0.28
C ALA A 48 -8.46 5.92 1.08
N ILE A 49 -9.00 7.09 0.71
CA ILE A 49 -8.81 8.34 1.45
C ILE A 49 -9.55 8.28 2.80
N GLY A 50 -10.78 7.77 2.80
CA GLY A 50 -11.68 7.75 3.93
C GLY A 50 -12.29 9.13 4.23
N LYS A 51 -13.25 9.18 5.17
CA LYS A 51 -13.90 10.43 5.56
C LYS A 51 -12.85 11.42 6.10
N GLU A 52 -12.74 12.58 5.46
CA GLU A 52 -11.75 13.63 5.79
C GLU A 52 -10.27 13.18 5.73
N GLY A 53 -9.96 12.14 4.94
CA GLY A 53 -8.58 11.63 4.84
C GLY A 53 -8.10 10.87 6.06
N GLN A 54 -9.02 10.45 6.94
CA GLN A 54 -8.68 9.75 8.18
C GLN A 54 -7.92 8.45 7.90
N ASN A 55 -8.31 7.69 6.87
CA ASN A 55 -7.71 6.39 6.58
C ASN A 55 -6.24 6.54 6.17
N VAL A 56 -5.96 7.45 5.22
CA VAL A 56 -4.58 7.77 4.81
C VAL A 56 -3.74 8.26 5.98
N ARG A 57 -4.29 9.14 6.83
CA ARG A 57 -3.55 9.65 8.00
C ARG A 57 -3.20 8.55 8.99
N LEU A 58 -4.09 7.58 9.20
CA LEU A 58 -3.82 6.42 10.05
C LEU A 58 -2.77 5.51 9.41
N ALA A 59 -2.89 5.23 8.12
CA ALA A 59 -1.91 4.42 7.38
C ALA A 59 -0.50 5.04 7.41
N VAL A 60 -0.38 6.37 7.28
CA VAL A 60 0.89 7.10 7.42
C VAL A 60 1.48 6.92 8.81
N LYS A 61 0.67 7.06 9.86
CA LYS A 61 1.12 6.87 11.25
C LYS A 61 1.52 5.42 11.54
N LEU A 62 0.81 4.46 10.95
CA LEU A 62 1.02 3.04 11.17
C LEU A 62 2.27 2.52 10.44
N THR A 63 2.48 2.98 9.21
CA THR A 63 3.58 2.53 8.34
C THR A 63 4.84 3.38 8.51
N GLY A 64 4.68 4.64 8.92
CA GLY A 64 5.78 5.63 8.95
C GLY A 64 6.20 6.11 7.56
N TYR A 65 5.44 5.80 6.52
CA TYR A 65 5.67 6.26 5.15
C TYR A 65 4.74 7.42 4.81
N LYS A 66 5.23 8.37 4.00
CA LYS A 66 4.39 9.40 3.39
C LYS A 66 3.60 8.78 2.24
N ILE A 67 2.29 8.61 2.41
CA ILE A 67 1.42 7.97 1.42
C ILE A 67 0.74 9.05 0.59
N GLU A 68 0.93 9.00 -0.73
CA GLU A 68 0.25 9.85 -1.71
C GLU A 68 -0.68 8.99 -2.56
N ILE A 69 -1.99 9.23 -2.47
CA ILE A 69 -2.98 8.53 -3.30
C ILE A 69 -3.23 9.33 -4.57
N LYS A 70 -3.22 8.66 -5.71
CA LYS A 70 -3.54 9.21 -7.02
C LYS A 70 -4.54 8.31 -7.73
N GLU A 71 -5.38 8.92 -8.56
CA GLU A 71 -6.23 8.17 -9.48
C GLU A 71 -5.35 7.46 -10.50
N ALA A 72 -5.65 6.19 -10.77
CA ALA A 72 -5.02 5.47 -11.84
C ALA A 72 -5.60 5.96 -13.18
N GLU A 73 -4.91 6.86 -13.87
CA GLU A 73 -5.18 7.08 -15.29
C GLU A 73 -5.01 5.74 -16.03
N LYS A 74 -5.93 5.42 -16.95
CA LYS A 74 -5.81 4.28 -17.87
C LYS A 74 -4.54 4.43 -18.72
N LYS A 75 -3.38 4.07 -18.16
CA LYS A 75 -2.15 3.88 -18.90
C LYS A 75 -1.73 2.44 -18.71
N GLU A 76 -1.90 1.71 -19.80
CA GLU A 76 -1.38 0.37 -19.99
C GLU A 76 0.11 0.30 -19.63
N VAL A 77 0.48 -0.86 -19.07
CA VAL A 77 1.83 -1.43 -18.97
C VAL A 77 2.83 -0.76 -18.01
N LYS A 78 3.15 -1.45 -16.90
CA LYS A 78 4.38 -2.28 -16.79
C LYS A 78 4.50 -2.86 -15.38
N GLU A 79 4.41 -4.19 -15.37
CA GLU A 79 4.87 -5.09 -14.32
C GLU A 79 6.32 -4.72 -13.94
N LYS A 80 6.54 -4.31 -12.68
CA LYS A 80 7.86 -4.41 -12.06
C LYS A 80 7.71 -5.19 -10.77
N LYS A 81 7.82 -6.51 -10.91
CA LYS A 81 8.25 -7.43 -9.85
C LYS A 81 9.47 -6.83 -9.14
N LYS A 82 9.43 -6.70 -7.82
CA LYS A 82 10.60 -6.96 -6.99
C LYS A 82 10.28 -8.14 -6.06
N LYS A 83 10.83 -9.29 -6.43
CA LYS A 83 11.05 -10.44 -5.56
C LYS A 83 11.88 -9.99 -4.35
N GLY A 84 11.41 -10.26 -3.14
CA GLY A 84 12.25 -10.44 -1.96
C GLY A 84 12.20 -11.91 -1.55
N LYS A 85 13.26 -12.67 -1.86
CA LYS A 85 13.48 -14.02 -1.33
C LYS A 85 13.64 -13.96 0.20
N LYS A 86 13.09 -14.93 0.91
CA LYS A 86 13.80 -15.59 2.01
C LYS A 86 13.45 -17.08 2.00
N GLU A 87 14.35 -17.85 1.37
CA GLU A 87 14.58 -19.25 1.72
C GLU A 87 14.99 -19.28 3.21
N VAL A 88 14.27 -20.05 4.02
CA VAL A 88 14.91 -20.69 5.19
C VAL A 88 14.58 -22.18 5.11
N LYS A 89 15.65 -22.93 4.89
CA LYS A 89 15.77 -24.38 4.86
C LYS A 89 15.01 -25.02 6.04
N LYS A 90 14.28 -26.10 5.78
CA LYS A 90 14.14 -27.17 6.77
C LYS A 90 14.66 -28.45 6.16
N ALA A 91 15.81 -28.85 6.66
CA ALA A 91 16.26 -30.23 6.68
C ALA A 91 15.31 -31.04 7.55
N THR A 92 14.91 -32.23 7.08
CA THR A 92 14.91 -33.53 7.76
C THR A 92 14.51 -34.56 6.72
#